data_AF-A0A7G6Y201-F1
#
_entry.id   AF-A0A7G6Y201-F1
#
_cell.length_a   1.000
_cell.length_b   1.000
_cell.length_c   1.000
_cell.angle_alpha   90.00
_cell.angle_beta   90.00
_cell.angle_gamma   90.00
#
_symmetry.space_group_name_H-M   'P 1'
#
loop_
_entity.id
_entity.type
_entity.pdbx_description
1 polymer ?
#
loop_
_entity_poly.entity_id
_entity_poly.type
_entity_poly.pdbx_seq_one_letter_code
_entity_poly.pdbx_strand_id
1 'polypeptide(L)'
;MVNALRLVIHPFRPLRRTELTALFNRGLTSLSQSRRLQRSLIDGITQRVWQRLCDDMVFEAAVITGLEIFASPVFETANKPTDRDAMRAIRHNLRNGWPVLIALMDSYNHTTVVSSYSRTRINLFDSSEHCWVWVRSISFDPARIGDPHFVPAASVVALLAY
;
A
#
# COMPACT_ATOMS: atom_id res chain seq x y z
N MET A 1 5.10 -2.75 0.13
CA MET A 1 4.85 -3.30 1.48
C MET A 1 5.96 -2.97 2.49
N VAL A 2 7.22 -3.36 2.28
CA VAL A 2 8.32 -3.11 3.23
C VAL A 2 8.43 -1.63 3.63
N ASN A 3 8.32 -0.70 2.67
CA ASN A 3 8.32 0.73 2.96
C ASN A 3 7.13 1.19 3.83
N ALA A 4 5.96 0.58 3.67
CA ALA A 4 4.79 0.90 4.50
C ALA A 4 5.02 0.44 5.95
N LEU A 5 5.57 -0.77 6.12
CA LEU A 5 5.96 -1.31 7.43
C LEU A 5 7.01 -0.42 8.09
N ARG A 6 8.02 0.03 7.34
CA ARG A 6 9.01 1.00 7.85
C ARG A 6 8.34 2.24 8.40
N LEU A 7 7.38 2.83 7.67
CA LEU A 7 6.69 4.04 8.09
C LEU A 7 5.83 3.83 9.33
N VAL A 8 5.04 2.75 9.39
CA VAL A 8 4.12 2.52 10.52
C VAL A 8 4.86 2.13 11.81
N ILE A 9 6.01 1.46 11.68
CA ILE A 9 6.81 0.98 12.83
C ILE A 9 7.77 2.06 13.34
N HIS A 10 8.22 2.98 12.47
CA HIS A 10 9.25 3.98 12.80
C HIS A 10 8.95 4.81 14.07
N PRO A 11 7.71 5.25 14.36
CA PRO A 11 7.41 5.98 15.59
C PRO A 11 7.73 5.21 16.88
N PHE A 12 7.70 3.87 16.83
CA PHE A 12 8.01 2.99 17.97
C PHE A 12 9.49 2.64 18.00
N ARG A 13 10.02 2.17 16.87
CA ARG A 13 11.46 1.93 16.68
C ARG A 13 11.82 1.84 15.19
N PRO A 14 13.03 2.26 14.78
CA PRO A 14 13.53 1.94 13.46
C PRO A 14 13.76 0.43 13.27
N LEU A 15 13.42 -0.10 12.10
CA LEU A 15 13.77 -1.47 11.71
C LEU A 15 15.27 -1.57 11.37
N ARG A 16 15.93 -2.61 11.87
CA ARG A 16 17.33 -2.95 11.55
C ARG A 16 17.42 -3.54 10.15
N ARG A 17 18.63 -3.48 9.56
CA ARG A 17 18.88 -4.06 8.23
C ARG A 17 18.54 -5.56 8.15
N THR A 18 18.85 -6.33 9.19
CA THR A 18 18.53 -7.76 9.27
C THR A 18 17.03 -8.02 9.27
N GLU A 19 16.27 -7.20 10.00
CA GLU A 19 14.80 -7.27 10.05
C GLU A 19 14.17 -6.90 8.71
N LEU A 20 14.71 -5.89 8.03
CA LEU A 20 14.29 -5.52 6.67
C LEU A 20 14.56 -6.65 5.67
N THR A 21 15.72 -7.30 5.76
CA THR A 21 16.03 -8.48 4.93
C THR A 21 15.08 -9.63 5.23
N ALA A 22 14.75 -9.88 6.50
CA ALA A 22 13.79 -10.92 6.88
C ALA A 22 12.40 -10.66 6.30
N LEU A 23 11.89 -9.42 6.41
CA LEU A 23 10.63 -9.00 5.80
C LEU A 23 10.64 -9.15 4.28
N PHE A 24 11.73 -8.72 3.63
CA PHE A 24 11.86 -8.86 2.17
C PHE A 24 11.81 -10.34 1.75
N ASN A 25 12.58 -11.20 2.43
CA ASN A 25 12.60 -12.64 2.16
C ASN A 25 11.24 -13.28 2.40
N ARG A 26 10.52 -12.89 3.46
CA ARG A 26 9.16 -13.35 3.72
C ARG A 26 8.22 -13.02 2.57
N GLY A 27 8.30 -11.79 2.04
CA GLY A 27 7.51 -11.37 0.89
C GLY A 27 7.80 -12.22 -0.35
N LEU A 28 9.08 -12.49 -0.62
CA LEU A 28 9.48 -13.40 -1.71
C LEU A 28 8.94 -14.82 -1.51
N THR A 29 9.00 -15.36 -0.28
CA THR A 29 8.47 -16.68 0.05
C THR A 29 6.95 -16.75 -0.17
N SER A 30 6.19 -15.75 0.30
CA SER A 30 4.73 -15.67 0.11
C SER A 30 4.34 -15.68 -1.38
N LEU A 31 5.06 -14.91 -2.20
CA LEU A 31 4.85 -14.89 -3.66
C LEU A 31 5.27 -16.20 -4.35
N SER A 32 6.34 -16.83 -3.88
CA SER A 32 6.89 -18.07 -4.44
C SER A 32 5.99 -19.27 -4.17
N GLN A 33 5.47 -19.40 -2.93
CA GLN A 33 4.58 -20.51 -2.53
C GLN A 33 3.30 -20.57 -3.36
N SER A 34 2.89 -19.44 -3.93
CA SER A 34 1.70 -19.38 -4.78
C SER A 34 1.95 -19.81 -6.24
N ARG A 35 3.17 -20.22 -6.63
CA ARG A 35 3.65 -20.33 -8.04
C ARG A 35 3.41 -19.05 -8.83
N ARG A 36 3.34 -17.91 -8.13
CA ARG A 36 2.93 -16.62 -8.69
C ARG A 36 4.09 -15.67 -8.84
N LEU A 37 5.30 -15.98 -8.36
CA LEU A 37 6.42 -15.05 -8.49
C LEU A 37 6.69 -14.69 -9.96
N GLN A 38 6.92 -15.69 -10.81
CA GLN A 38 7.18 -15.46 -12.24
C GLN A 38 6.00 -14.74 -12.92
N ARG A 39 4.77 -15.16 -12.61
CA ARG A 39 3.57 -14.50 -13.15
C ARG A 39 3.39 -13.08 -12.65
N SER A 40 3.73 -12.80 -11.39
CA SER A 40 3.63 -11.46 -10.81
C SER A 40 4.70 -10.51 -11.36
N LEU A 41 5.84 -11.05 -11.81
CA LEU A 41 6.85 -10.28 -12.51
C LEU A 41 6.40 -9.88 -13.92
N ILE A 42 5.57 -10.70 -14.58
CA ILE A 42 5.11 -10.45 -15.96
C ILE A 42 3.78 -9.68 -15.96
N ASP A 43 2.78 -10.16 -15.22
CA ASP A 43 1.39 -9.67 -15.26
C ASP A 43 1.09 -8.67 -14.13
N GLY A 44 2.03 -8.47 -13.20
CA GLY A 44 1.76 -7.78 -11.93
C GLY A 44 1.01 -8.64 -10.91
N ILE A 45 0.74 -8.05 -9.75
CA ILE A 45 0.11 -8.74 -8.62
C ILE A 45 -1.40 -8.48 -8.65
N THR A 46 -2.22 -9.54 -8.72
CA THR A 46 -3.67 -9.39 -8.59
C THR A 46 -4.06 -8.92 -7.18
N GLN A 47 -5.19 -8.21 -7.05
CA GLN A 47 -5.65 -7.69 -5.75
C GLN A 47 -5.70 -8.78 -4.66
N ARG A 48 -6.17 -9.98 -4.98
CA ARG A 48 -6.24 -11.10 -4.03
C ARG A 48 -4.85 -11.58 -3.58
N VAL A 49 -3.86 -11.60 -4.48
CA VAL A 49 -2.47 -11.93 -4.12
C VAL A 49 -1.90 -10.83 -3.25
N TRP A 50 -2.15 -9.57 -3.62
CA TRP A 50 -1.66 -8.41 -2.90
C TRP A 50 -2.19 -8.35 -1.46
N GLN A 51 -3.49 -8.62 -1.25
CA GLN A 51 -4.08 -8.71 0.09
C GLN A 51 -3.42 -9.79 0.94
N ARG A 52 -3.29 -11.02 0.40
CA ARG A 52 -2.60 -12.11 1.11
C ARG A 52 -1.14 -11.76 1.44
N LEU A 53 -0.44 -11.12 0.51
CA LEU A 53 0.92 -10.65 0.75
C LEU A 53 0.93 -9.59 1.87
N CYS A 54 -0.06 -8.70 1.92
CA CYS A 54 -0.16 -7.73 3.01
C CYS A 54 -0.36 -8.43 4.36
N ASP A 55 -1.28 -9.38 4.44
CA ASP A 55 -1.55 -10.15 5.67
C ASP A 55 -0.31 -10.90 6.16
N ASP A 56 0.37 -11.62 5.27
CA ASP A 56 1.60 -12.38 5.58
C ASP A 56 2.72 -11.46 6.08
N MET A 57 2.85 -10.28 5.49
CA MET A 57 3.90 -9.31 5.81
C MET A 57 3.61 -8.56 7.11
N VAL A 58 2.33 -8.26 7.39
CA VAL A 58 1.88 -7.69 8.66
C VAL A 58 2.14 -8.67 9.80
N PHE A 59 1.77 -9.94 9.62
CA PHE A 59 2.02 -10.99 10.60
C PHE A 59 3.53 -11.12 10.92
N GLU A 60 4.37 -11.22 9.89
CA GLU A 60 5.82 -11.33 10.08
C GLU A 60 6.40 -10.08 10.78
N ALA A 61 5.94 -8.90 10.41
CA ALA A 61 6.36 -7.66 11.05
C ALA A 61 5.97 -7.62 12.53
N ALA A 62 4.78 -8.08 12.89
CA ALA A 62 4.35 -8.21 14.28
C ALA A 62 5.26 -9.17 15.05
N VAL A 63 5.60 -10.34 14.48
CA VAL A 63 6.53 -11.30 15.09
C VAL A 63 7.92 -10.71 15.32
N ILE A 64 8.47 -10.01 14.32
CA ILE A 64 9.81 -9.39 14.40
C ILE A 64 9.85 -8.25 15.41
N THR A 65 8.78 -7.45 15.48
CA THR A 65 8.77 -6.21 16.25
C THR A 65 8.21 -6.33 17.65
N GLY A 66 7.34 -7.32 17.89
CA GLY A 66 6.52 -7.42 19.09
C GLY A 66 5.37 -6.41 19.13
N LEU A 67 5.10 -5.68 18.03
CA LEU A 67 4.00 -4.71 17.93
C LEU A 67 2.73 -5.37 17.39
N GLU A 68 1.58 -4.82 17.76
CA GLU A 68 0.31 -5.20 17.13
C GLU A 68 0.13 -4.40 15.84
N ILE A 69 0.28 -5.05 14.69
CA ILE A 69 0.19 -4.41 13.38
C ILE A 69 -1.06 -4.90 12.65
N PHE A 70 -1.80 -3.97 12.04
CA PHE A 70 -3.03 -4.28 11.31
C PHE A 70 -3.02 -3.65 9.91
N ALA A 71 -3.52 -4.40 8.93
CA ALA A 71 -3.91 -3.89 7.62
C ALA A 71 -5.43 -3.71 7.58
N SER A 72 -5.89 -2.47 7.52
CA SER A 72 -7.33 -2.15 7.50
C SER A 72 -7.74 -1.59 6.14
N PRO A 73 -8.69 -2.23 5.42
CA PRO A 73 -9.27 -1.65 4.22
C PRO A 73 -9.90 -0.28 4.53
N VAL A 74 -9.55 0.75 3.75
CA VAL A 74 -10.10 2.10 3.95
C VAL A 74 -11.55 2.21 3.47
N PHE A 75 -11.93 1.38 2.50
CA PHE A 75 -13.28 1.33 1.96
C PHE A 75 -13.81 -0.10 2.00
N GLU A 76 -15.08 -0.23 2.37
CA GLU A 76 -15.81 -1.48 2.21
C GLU A 76 -16.05 -1.78 0.73
N THR A 77 -15.98 -3.04 0.33
CA THR A 77 -16.04 -3.48 -1.07
C THR A 77 -17.31 -3.07 -1.81
N ALA A 78 -18.41 -2.82 -1.08
CA ALA A 78 -19.69 -2.41 -1.65
C ALA A 78 -19.75 -0.91 -1.97
N ASN A 79 -18.92 -0.09 -1.32
CA ASN A 79 -18.94 1.36 -1.46
C ASN A 79 -17.92 1.81 -2.50
N LYS A 80 -18.40 2.46 -3.57
CA LYS A 80 -17.55 3.15 -4.54
C LYS A 80 -17.40 4.60 -4.10
N PRO A 81 -16.27 4.99 -3.47
CA PRO A 81 -16.07 6.37 -3.07
C PRO A 81 -15.90 7.26 -4.31
N THR A 82 -16.37 8.50 -4.22
CA THR A 82 -15.97 9.54 -5.17
C THR A 82 -14.48 9.83 -4.99
N ASP A 83 -13.79 10.38 -6.00
CA ASP A 83 -12.39 10.82 -5.87
C ASP A 83 -12.19 11.73 -4.65
N ARG A 84 -13.15 12.63 -4.40
CA ARG A 84 -13.13 13.55 -3.26
C ARG A 84 -13.20 12.81 -1.92
N ASP A 85 -14.12 11.87 -1.78
CA ASP A 85 -14.31 11.12 -0.54
C ASP A 85 -13.14 10.16 -0.31
N ALA A 86 -12.63 9.53 -1.37
CA ALA A 86 -11.48 8.66 -1.30
C ALA A 86 -10.24 9.41 -0.80
N MET A 87 -9.98 10.58 -1.39
CA MET A 87 -8.87 11.43 -0.99
C MET A 87 -9.05 12.02 0.41
N ARG A 88 -10.29 12.29 0.84
CA ARG A 88 -10.58 12.69 2.23
C ARG A 88 -10.20 11.58 3.21
N ALA A 89 -10.59 10.34 2.92
CA ALA A 89 -10.29 9.19 3.77
C ALA A 89 -8.78 8.90 3.83
N ILE A 90 -8.07 8.96 2.69
CA ILE A 90 -6.61 8.82 2.66
C ILE A 90 -5.95 9.86 3.55
N ARG A 91 -6.33 11.15 3.41
CA ARG A 91 -5.77 12.24 4.23
C ARG A 91 -6.08 12.06 5.71
N HIS A 92 -7.26 11.55 6.06
CA HIS A 92 -7.61 11.27 7.45
C HIS A 92 -6.66 10.23 8.06
N ASN A 93 -6.42 9.11 7.37
CA ASN A 93 -5.49 8.08 7.83
C ASN A 93 -4.07 8.63 7.99
N LEU A 94 -3.58 9.40 7.01
CA LEU A 94 -2.24 10.01 7.08
C LEU A 94 -2.10 10.99 8.26
N ARG A 95 -3.15 11.74 8.61
CA ARG A 95 -3.15 12.63 9.79
C ARG A 95 -3.02 11.85 11.10
N ASN A 96 -3.54 10.64 11.15
CA ASN A 96 -3.42 9.75 12.30
C ASN A 96 -2.08 8.99 12.35
N GLY A 97 -1.14 9.30 11.42
CA GLY A 97 0.14 8.61 11.34
C GLY A 97 0.05 7.22 10.67
N TRP A 98 -1.06 6.92 10.00
CA TRP A 98 -1.28 5.62 9.36
C TRP A 98 -0.94 5.70 7.87
N PRO A 99 0.20 5.13 7.43
CA PRO A 99 0.54 5.12 6.01
C PRO A 99 -0.48 4.29 5.24
N VAL A 100 -0.82 4.75 4.03
CA VAL A 100 -1.85 4.12 3.19
C VAL A 100 -1.20 3.45 2.00
N LEU A 101 -1.36 2.15 1.85
CA LEU A 101 -1.00 1.44 0.63
C LEU A 101 -2.11 1.61 -0.41
N ILE A 102 -1.68 1.74 -1.67
CA ILE A 102 -2.57 1.80 -2.83
C ILE A 102 -1.99 0.92 -3.95
N ALA A 103 -2.87 0.33 -4.75
CA ALA A 103 -2.53 -0.18 -6.07
C ALA A 103 -2.95 0.83 -7.15
N LEU A 104 -1.98 1.32 -7.90
CA LEU A 104 -2.17 2.02 -9.15
C LEU A 104 -2.36 0.97 -10.25
N MET A 105 -3.39 1.14 -11.07
CA MET A 105 -3.73 0.25 -12.17
C MET A 105 -3.90 1.04 -13.47
N ASP A 106 -4.05 0.30 -14.57
CA ASP A 106 -4.20 0.77 -15.95
C ASP A 106 -2.86 0.97 -16.66
N SER A 107 -2.40 2.21 -16.86
CA SER A 107 -1.17 2.49 -17.63
C SER A 107 0.10 1.91 -17.01
N TYR A 108 0.12 1.76 -15.68
CA TYR A 108 1.22 1.17 -14.93
C TYR A 108 0.69 0.46 -13.68
N ASN A 109 0.65 -0.87 -13.73
CA ASN A 109 0.24 -1.69 -12.60
C ASN A 109 1.33 -1.68 -11.53
N HIS A 110 1.09 -0.97 -10.43
CA HIS A 110 2.11 -0.73 -9.42
C HIS A 110 1.50 -0.56 -8.03
N THR A 111 2.17 -1.07 -7.01
CA THR A 111 1.74 -0.91 -5.62
C THR A 111 2.70 -0.02 -4.87
N THR A 112 2.18 1.03 -4.25
CA THR A 112 2.99 2.05 -3.58
C THR A 112 2.37 2.44 -2.24
N VAL A 113 3.05 3.32 -1.52
CA VAL A 113 2.63 3.82 -0.21
C VAL A 113 2.45 5.32 -0.29
N VAL A 114 1.27 5.81 0.06
CA VAL A 114 1.07 7.22 0.32
C VAL A 114 1.65 7.53 1.69
N SER A 115 2.69 8.36 1.73
CA SER A 115 3.43 8.69 2.96
C SER A 115 3.07 10.06 3.52
N SER A 116 2.68 11.00 2.65
CA SER A 116 2.32 12.35 3.02
C SER A 116 1.44 13.00 1.96
N TYR A 117 0.89 14.17 2.27
CA TYR A 117 0.03 14.91 1.37
C TYR A 117 0.20 16.42 1.52
N SER A 118 -0.14 17.14 0.46
CA SER A 118 -0.38 18.58 0.48
C SER A 118 -1.83 18.86 0.07
N ARG A 119 -2.19 20.14 -0.08
CA ARG A 119 -3.54 20.52 -0.54
C ARG A 119 -3.89 19.90 -1.89
N THR A 120 -2.91 19.77 -2.79
CA THR A 120 -3.13 19.43 -4.21
C THR A 120 -2.34 18.21 -4.68
N ARG A 121 -1.46 17.65 -3.84
CA ARG A 121 -0.59 16.52 -4.19
C ARG A 121 -0.55 15.48 -3.09
N ILE A 122 -0.16 14.25 -3.44
CA ILE A 122 0.27 13.23 -2.49
C ILE A 122 1.69 12.78 -2.79
N ASN A 123 2.40 12.33 -1.77
CA ASN A 123 3.71 11.73 -1.92
C ASN A 123 3.58 10.21 -1.96
N LEU A 124 3.98 9.61 -3.07
CA LEU A 124 4.15 8.19 -3.24
C LEU A 124 5.57 7.82 -2.81
N PHE A 125 5.67 6.88 -1.87
CA PHE A 125 6.93 6.32 -1.41
C PHE A 125 7.12 4.93 -2.01
N ASP A 126 7.71 4.91 -3.20
CA ASP A 126 8.08 3.69 -3.91
C ASP A 126 9.51 3.24 -3.54
N SER A 127 9.83 2.02 -3.91
CA SER A 127 11.15 1.40 -3.96
C SER A 127 12.19 2.17 -4.78
N SER A 128 11.76 2.90 -5.81
CA SER A 128 12.64 3.70 -6.66
C SER A 128 12.95 5.06 -6.01
N GLU A 129 11.94 5.91 -5.78
CA GLU A 129 12.10 7.24 -5.19
C GLU A 129 10.81 7.75 -4.52
N HIS A 130 10.90 8.92 -3.88
CA HIS A 130 9.73 9.70 -3.46
C HIS A 130 9.18 10.51 -4.65
N CYS A 131 7.92 10.28 -5.03
CA CYS A 131 7.28 10.98 -6.13
C CYS A 131 6.07 11.79 -5.65
N TRP A 132 5.99 13.06 -6.06
CA TRP A 132 4.81 13.90 -5.81
C TRP A 132 3.84 13.83 -6.98
N VAL A 133 2.66 13.26 -6.75
CA VAL A 133 1.59 13.15 -7.76
C VAL A 133 0.46 14.12 -7.46
N TRP A 134 -0.06 14.76 -8.50
CA TRP A 134 -1.23 15.63 -8.37
C TRP A 134 -2.48 14.81 -8.05
N VAL A 135 -3.28 15.28 -7.08
CA VAL A 135 -4.53 14.59 -6.70
C VAL A 135 -5.50 14.46 -7.88
N ARG A 136 -5.55 15.45 -8.77
CA ARG A 136 -6.38 15.41 -9.99
C ARG A 136 -5.97 14.32 -10.99
N SER A 137 -4.77 13.77 -10.85
CA SER A 137 -4.24 12.71 -11.70
C SER A 137 -4.49 11.33 -11.11
N ILE A 138 -5.21 11.24 -9.99
CA ILE A 138 -5.63 10.00 -9.33
C ILE A 138 -7.14 9.89 -9.48
N SER A 139 -7.60 8.74 -9.96
CA SER A 139 -9.02 8.44 -10.14
C SER A 139 -9.39 7.18 -9.38
N PHE A 140 -10.56 7.17 -8.74
CA PHE A 140 -11.17 5.99 -8.14
C PHE A 140 -12.37 5.50 -8.98
N ASP A 141 -12.67 6.19 -10.07
CA ASP A 141 -13.76 5.85 -10.98
C ASP A 141 -13.28 4.91 -12.09
N PRO A 142 -13.79 3.66 -12.14
CA PRO A 142 -13.45 2.71 -13.20
C PRO A 142 -14.01 3.10 -14.57
N ALA A 143 -14.88 4.11 -14.68
CA ALA A 143 -15.31 4.65 -15.98
C ALA A 143 -14.27 5.59 -16.60
N ARG A 144 -13.26 6.03 -15.83
CA ARG A 144 -12.19 6.92 -16.28
C ARG A 144 -10.91 6.16 -16.68
N ILE A 145 -11.08 4.98 -17.29
CA ILE A 145 -9.98 4.20 -17.88
C ILE A 145 -9.26 5.09 -18.91
N GLY A 146 -7.94 5.24 -18.77
CA GLY A 146 -7.10 6.20 -19.50
C GLY A 146 -6.51 7.30 -18.61
N ASP A 147 -7.00 7.48 -17.38
CA ASP A 147 -6.32 8.34 -16.41
C ASP A 147 -5.00 7.69 -15.93
N PRO A 148 -3.90 8.45 -15.76
CA PRO A 148 -2.58 7.86 -15.50
C PRO A 148 -2.50 7.02 -14.21
N HIS A 149 -3.35 7.29 -13.22
CA HIS A 149 -3.32 6.62 -11.91
C HIS A 149 -4.72 6.24 -11.42
N PHE A 150 -5.32 5.23 -12.04
CA PHE A 150 -6.53 4.62 -11.50
C PHE A 150 -6.21 3.81 -10.23
N VAL A 151 -7.02 3.99 -9.19
CA VAL A 151 -6.88 3.31 -7.89
C VAL A 151 -8.19 2.61 -7.57
N PRO A 152 -8.26 1.27 -7.66
CA PRO A 152 -9.42 0.53 -7.19
C PRO A 152 -9.65 0.80 -5.70
N ALA A 153 -10.86 1.15 -5.28
CA ALA A 153 -11.15 1.43 -3.88
C ALA A 153 -10.74 0.28 -2.93
N ALA A 154 -10.96 -0.96 -3.38
CA ALA A 154 -10.62 -2.15 -2.61
C ALA A 154 -9.09 -2.44 -2.56
N SER A 155 -8.26 -1.62 -3.22
CA SER A 155 -6.80 -1.63 -3.10
C SER A 155 -6.26 -0.60 -2.09
N VAL A 156 -7.13 0.16 -1.42
CA VAL A 156 -6.69 1.17 -0.44
C VAL A 156 -6.70 0.57 0.96
N VAL A 157 -5.52 0.46 1.56
CA VAL A 157 -5.32 -0.18 2.86
C VAL A 157 -4.49 0.72 3.76
N ALA A 158 -4.99 1.04 4.94
CA ALA A 158 -4.23 1.73 5.98
C ALA A 158 -3.47 0.72 6.84
N LEU A 159 -2.21 1.03 7.20
CA LEU A 159 -1.49 0.28 8.22
C LEU A 159 -1.54 1.01 9.56
N LEU A 160 -1.79 0.23 10.61
CA LEU A 160 -1.81 0.68 11.99
C LEU A 160 -0.81 -0.15 12.79
N ALA A 161 -0.20 0.45 13.80
CA ALA A 161 0.65 -0.23 14.78
C ALA A 161 0.37 0.31 16.18
N TYR A 162 0.38 -0.58 17.18
CA TYR A 162 0.18 -0.28 18.60
C TYR A 162 1.25 -0.97 19.46
#